data_AF-F8PWQ9-F1
#
_entry.id   AF-F8PWQ9-F1
#
_cell.length_a   1.000
_cell.length_b   1.000
_cell.length_c   1.000
_cell.angle_alpha   90.00
_cell.angle_beta   90.00
_cell.angle_gamma   90.00
#
_symmetry.space_group_name_H-M   'P 1'
#
loop_
_entity.id
_entity.type
_entity.pdbx_description
1 polymer ?
#
loop_
_entity_poly.entity_id
_entity_poly.type
_entity_poly.pdbx_seq_one_letter_code
_entity_poly.pdbx_strand_id
1 'polypeptide(L)' 'MASIVSPFRRGYRYLQHLAHEQPVIFYSCVLGVTGPVLALSVPPIRRRYFGWAPGEPVPTSYPVPKRSRRAVQGYEDDV' A
#
# COMPACT_ATOMS: atom_id res chain seq x y z
N MET A 1 24.38 23.96 -25.90
CA MET A 1 23.14 23.50 -25.22
C MET A 1 22.89 21.99 -25.24
N ALA A 2 23.80 21.13 -25.77
CA ALA A 2 23.56 19.68 -25.84
C ALA A 2 24.04 18.86 -24.61
N SER A 3 24.80 19.45 -23.69
CA SER A 3 25.44 18.68 -22.60
C SER A 3 24.46 18.21 -21.52
N ILE A 4 23.40 18.96 -21.23
CA ILE A 4 22.43 18.64 -20.16
C ILE A 4 21.63 17.37 -20.43
N VAL A 5 21.33 17.07 -21.70
CA VAL A 5 20.54 15.87 -22.09
C VAL A 5 21.44 14.66 -22.38
N SER A 6 22.75 14.88 -22.52
CA SER A 6 23.73 13.83 -22.82
C SER A 6 23.79 12.68 -21.80
N PRO A 7 23.72 12.88 -20.46
CA PRO A 7 23.73 11.78 -19.50
C PRO A 7 22.46 10.90 -19.60
N PHE A 8 21.29 11.50 -19.82
CA PHE A 8 20.03 10.75 -19.94
C PHE A 8 20.01 9.84 -21.18
N ARG A 9 20.54 10.32 -22.32
CA ARG A 9 20.66 9.50 -23.54
C ARG A 9 21.60 8.32 -23.37
N ARG A 10 22.72 8.52 -22.65
CA ARG A 10 23.67 7.45 -22.33
C ARG A 10 23.06 6.43 -21.38
N GLY A 11 22.35 6.89 -20.35
CA GLY A 11 21.61 6.03 -19.42
C GLY A 11 20.56 5.18 -20.13
N TYR A 12 19.75 5.75 -21.01
CA TYR A 12 18.74 5.00 -21.78
C TYR A 12 19.37 3.90 -22.65
N ARG A 13 20.44 4.20 -23.39
CA ARG A 13 21.14 3.20 -24.20
C ARG A 13 21.77 2.09 -23.35
N TYR A 14 22.26 2.43 -22.16
CA TYR A 14 22.79 1.46 -21.22
C TYR A 14 21.71 0.53 -20.66
N LEU A 15 20.55 1.08 -20.25
CA LEU A 15 19.41 0.26 -19.81
C LEU A 15 18.90 -0.64 -20.94
N GLN A 16 18.85 -0.14 -22.17
CA GLN A 16 18.51 -0.94 -23.35
C GLN A 16 19.51 -2.09 -23.56
N HIS A 17 20.80 -1.83 -23.44
CA HIS A 17 21.83 -2.87 -23.54
C HIS A 17 21.68 -3.94 -22.45
N LEU A 18 21.47 -3.53 -21.19
CA LEU A 18 21.21 -4.46 -20.08
C LEU A 18 19.95 -5.30 -20.30
N ALA A 19 18.90 -4.73 -20.88
CA ALA A 19 17.66 -5.45 -21.18
C ALA A 19 17.87 -6.57 -22.21
N HIS A 20 18.85 -6.43 -23.13
CA HIS A 20 19.15 -7.43 -24.15
C HIS A 20 20.23 -8.43 -23.73
N GLU A 21 21.35 -7.97 -23.15
CA GLU A 21 22.48 -8.85 -22.76
C GLU A 21 22.22 -9.59 -21.45
N GLN A 22 21.57 -8.94 -20.48
CA GLN A 22 21.37 -9.45 -19.13
C GLN A 22 19.90 -9.30 -18.69
N PRO A 23 18.95 -9.90 -19.42
CA PRO A 23 17.52 -9.68 -19.20
C PRO A 23 17.08 -10.05 -17.79
N VAL A 24 17.63 -11.13 -17.23
CA VAL A 24 17.25 -11.61 -15.89
C VAL A 24 17.54 -10.56 -14.81
N ILE A 25 18.73 -9.95 -14.83
CA ILE A 25 19.13 -8.95 -13.84
C ILE A 25 18.27 -7.69 -14.02
N PHE A 26 18.14 -7.22 -15.26
CA PHE A 26 17.40 -6.00 -15.58
C PHE A 26 15.94 -6.10 -15.13
N TYR A 27 15.21 -7.12 -15.59
CA TYR A 27 13.78 -7.25 -15.28
C TYR A 27 13.53 -7.60 -13.82
N SER A 28 14.43 -8.33 -13.15
CA SER A 28 14.32 -8.59 -11.70
C SER A 28 14.36 -7.29 -10.90
N CYS A 29 15.29 -6.39 -11.22
CA CYS A 29 15.37 -5.08 -10.58
C CYS A 29 14.15 -4.20 -10.91
N VAL A 30 13.72 -4.17 -12.17
CA VAL A 30 12.55 -3.37 -12.59
C VAL A 30 11.29 -3.84 -11.86
N LEU A 31 11.01 -5.14 -11.83
CA LEU A 31 9.86 -5.69 -11.12
C LEU A 31 9.98 -5.47 -9.60
N GLY A 32 11.17 -5.66 -9.04
CA GLY A 32 11.47 -5.41 -7.64
C GLY A 32 11.20 -3.97 -7.21
N VAL A 33 11.52 -2.98 -8.05
CA VAL A 33 11.24 -1.56 -7.80
C VAL A 33 9.78 -1.20 -8.07
N THR A 34 9.16 -1.85 -9.06
CA THR A 34 7.76 -1.58 -9.44
C THR A 34 6.80 -1.85 -8.27
N GLY A 35 7.04 -2.91 -7.49
CA GLY A 35 6.20 -3.24 -6.31
C GLY A 35 6.11 -2.10 -5.28
N PRO A 36 7.23 -1.65 -4.68
CA PRO A 36 7.26 -0.52 -3.74
C PRO A 36 6.70 0.78 -4.33
N VAL A 37 6.99 1.09 -5.59
CA VAL A 37 6.46 2.28 -6.26
C VAL A 37 4.94 2.24 -6.32
N LEU A 38 4.35 1.10 -6.70
CA LEU A 38 2.90 0.92 -6.73
C LEU A 38 2.30 0.93 -5.32
N ALA A 39 2.94 0.29 -4.35
CA ALA A 39 2.48 0.25 -2.97
C ALA A 39 2.38 1.65 -2.35
N LEU A 40 3.25 2.58 -2.74
CA LEU A 40 3.23 3.96 -2.26
C LEU A 40 2.31 4.89 -3.09
N SER A 41 2.26 4.70 -4.41
CA SER A 41 1.52 5.60 -5.31
C SER A 41 0.04 5.25 -5.46
N VAL A 42 -0.31 3.95 -5.49
CA VAL A 42 -1.69 3.52 -5.76
C VAL A 42 -2.66 3.85 -4.61
N PRO A 43 -2.35 3.61 -3.32
CA PRO A 43 -3.28 3.91 -2.23
C PRO A 43 -3.76 5.38 -2.15
N PRO A 44 -2.89 6.40 -2.25
CA PRO A 44 -3.36 7.79 -2.20
C PRO A 44 -4.20 8.15 -3.42
N ILE A 45 -3.85 7.63 -4.61
CA ILE A 45 -4.65 7.84 -5.83
C ILE A 45 -6.04 7.21 -5.65
N ARG A 46 -6.09 5.98 -5.13
CA ARG A 46 -7.34 5.24 -4.87
C ARG A 46 -8.27 5.95 -3.90
N ARG A 47 -7.72 6.49 -2.81
CA ARG A 47 -8.49 7.23 -1.79
C ARG A 47 -8.98 8.58 -2.30
N ARG A 48 -8.14 9.32 -3.03
CA ARG A 48 -8.41 10.72 -3.40
C ARG A 48 -9.26 10.88 -4.66
N TYR A 49 -9.03 10.05 -5.67
CA TYR A 49 -9.69 10.20 -6.98
C TYR A 49 -10.81 9.19 -7.22
N PHE A 50 -10.70 7.99 -6.65
CA PHE A 50 -11.67 6.91 -6.87
C PHE A 50 -12.66 6.73 -5.70
N GLY A 51 -12.62 7.62 -4.68
CA GLY A 51 -13.57 7.62 -3.56
C GLY A 51 -13.51 6.37 -2.67
N TRP A 52 -12.41 5.62 -2.74
CA TRP A 52 -12.28 4.39 -1.97
C TRP A 52 -11.98 4.69 -0.50
N ALA A 53 -12.84 4.20 0.41
CA ALA A 53 -12.59 4.18 1.85
C ALA A 53 -12.23 2.76 2.31
N PRO A 54 -11.28 2.60 3.24
CA PRO A 54 -11.07 1.31 3.89
C PRO A 54 -12.33 0.90 4.64
N GLY A 55 -12.64 -0.40 4.66
CA GLY A 55 -13.72 -0.93 5.48
C GLY A 55 -13.43 -0.77 6.98
N GLU A 56 -14.48 -0.77 7.78
CA GLU A 56 -14.36 -0.74 9.24
C GLU A 56 -13.56 -1.96 9.72
N PRO A 57 -12.60 -1.80 10.65
CA PRO A 57 -11.87 -2.92 11.22
C PRO A 57 -12.79 -3.93 11.90
N VAL A 58 -12.53 -5.21 11.65
CA VAL A 58 -13.24 -6.30 12.32
C VAL A 58 -12.86 -6.28 13.81
N PRO A 59 -13.84 -6.40 14.74
CA PRO A 59 -13.55 -6.46 16.16
C PRO A 59 -12.75 -7.73 16.49
N THR A 60 -11.59 -7.56 17.12
CA THR A 60 -10.74 -8.67 17.58
C THR A 60 -11.11 -9.15 18.98
N SER A 61 -11.96 -8.42 19.67
CA SER A 61 -12.40 -8.70 21.04
C SER A 61 -13.89 -8.40 21.22
N TYR A 62 -14.45 -8.87 22.32
CA TYR A 62 -15.83 -8.56 22.67
C TYR A 62 -16.03 -7.03 22.79
N PRO A 63 -16.97 -6.43 22.06
CA PRO A 63 -17.15 -4.98 22.04
C PRO A 63 -17.77 -4.52 23.35
N VAL A 64 -16.93 -4.20 24.33
CA VAL A 64 -17.38 -3.66 25.62
C VAL A 64 -17.85 -2.21 25.43
N PRO A 65 -19.11 -1.89 25.78
CA PRO A 65 -19.61 -0.52 25.69
C PRO A 65 -18.84 0.42 26.63
N LYS A 66 -18.42 1.59 26.13
CA LYS A 66 -17.78 2.65 26.93
C LYS A 66 -18.82 3.44 27.75
N ARG A 67 -19.49 2.75 28.68
CA ARG A 67 -20.47 3.36 29.60
C ARG A 67 -20.27 2.85 31.02
N SER A 68 -20.76 3.62 32.00
CA SER A 68 -20.81 3.16 33.38
C SER A 68 -21.74 1.94 33.54
N ARG A 69 -21.49 1.16 34.58
CA ARG A 69 -22.37 0.05 34.96
C ARG A 69 -23.74 0.60 35.32
N ARG A 70 -24.78 -0.09 34.86
CA ARG A 70 -26.18 0.18 35.20
C ARG A 70 -26.68 -1.04 35.96
N ALA A 71 -27.36 -0.82 37.08
CA ALA A 71 -28.05 -1.90 37.79
C ALA A 71 -29.13 -2.51 36.87
N VAL A 72 -29.16 -3.82 36.76
CA VAL A 72 -30.11 -4.60 35.96
C VAL A 72 -30.91 -5.47 36.92
N GLN A 73 -32.19 -5.69 36.63
CA GLN A 73 -33.09 -6.57 37.38
C GLN A 73 -33.73 -7.59 36.44
N GLY A 74 -34.20 -8.74 36.95
CA GLY A 74 -35.03 -9.72 36.22
C GLY A 74 -34.50 -11.15 36.16
N TYR A 75 -33.37 -11.45 36.80
CA TYR A 75 -32.80 -12.80 36.92
C TYR A 75 -32.22 -13.03 38.33
N GLU A 76 -32.78 -12.37 39.34
CA GLU A 76 -32.45 -12.62 40.73
C GLU A 76 -32.92 -14.03 41.13
N ASP A 77 -32.14 -14.71 41.97
CA ASP A 77 -32.54 -16.01 42.50
C ASP A 77 -33.72 -15.84 43.46
N ASP A 78 -34.80 -16.59 43.23
CA ASP A 78 -35.91 -16.69 44.18
C ASP A 78 -35.45 -17.52 45.39
N VAL A 79 -35.32 -16.89 46.56
CA VAL A 79 -34.98 -17.55 47.83
C VAL A 79 -36.13 -17.45 48.81
#